data_AF-A0A7Z9XG87-F1
#
_entry.id   AF-A0A7Z9XG87-F1
#
_cell.length_a   1.000
_cell.length_b   1.000
_cell.length_c   1.000
_cell.angle_alpha   90.00
_cell.angle_beta   90.00
_cell.angle_gamma   90.00
#
_symmetry.space_group_name_H-M   'P 1'
#
loop_
_entity.id
_entity.type
_entity.pdbx_description
1 polymer ?
#
loop_
_entity_poly.entity_id
_entity_poly.type
_entity_poly.pdbx_seq_one_letter_code
_entity_poly.pdbx_strand_id
1 'polypeptide(L)'
;RSIISAFARLFGTPNVTGVWTLCVRPKVLGYQATFGTPPFPRNDFKNARLIVLWGTNPPVTKIHRYFRLPQDIRSALNQGAELVVIDPRRQ
;
A
#
# COMPACT_ATOMS: atom_id res chain seq x y z
N ARG A 1 -0.03 -14.06 -15.10
CA ARG A 1 0.39 -15.32 -14.43
C ARG A 1 1.80 -15.63 -14.94
N SER A 2 2.79 -15.89 -14.07
CA SER A 2 4.21 -16.06 -14.47
C SER A 2 4.50 -17.47 -15.00
N ILE A 3 5.47 -17.60 -15.91
CA ILE A 3 5.97 -18.88 -16.42
C ILE A 3 6.53 -19.76 -15.29
N ILE A 4 7.16 -19.16 -14.28
CA ILE A 4 7.68 -19.87 -13.10
C ILE A 4 6.55 -20.55 -12.34
N SER A 5 5.43 -19.85 -12.15
CA SER A 5 4.26 -20.42 -11.47
C SER A 5 3.59 -21.53 -12.29
N ALA A 6 3.66 -21.47 -13.62
CA ALA A 6 3.12 -22.52 -14.48
C ALA A 6 4.00 -23.77 -14.42
N PHE A 7 5.33 -23.61 -14.54
CA PHE A 7 6.28 -24.71 -14.40
C PHE A 7 6.16 -25.41 -13.05
N ALA A 8 6.15 -24.67 -11.94
CA ALA A 8 6.07 -25.26 -10.60
C ALA A 8 4.81 -26.12 -10.39
N ARG A 9 3.67 -25.71 -10.98
CA ARG A 9 2.44 -26.49 -10.94
C ARG A 9 2.57 -27.81 -11.69
N LEU A 10 3.18 -27.80 -12.88
CA LEU A 10 3.46 -29.02 -13.65
C LEU A 10 4.50 -29.91 -12.97
N PHE A 11 5.47 -29.30 -12.29
CA PHE A 11 6.47 -30.00 -11.48
C PHE A 11 5.90 -30.57 -10.17
N GLY A 12 4.67 -30.21 -9.78
CA GLY A 12 4.02 -30.72 -8.56
C GLY A 12 4.43 -30.01 -7.27
N THR A 13 4.95 -28.78 -7.34
CA THR A 13 5.37 -28.02 -6.15
C THR A 13 4.60 -26.71 -5.98
N PRO A 14 4.15 -26.39 -4.75
CA PRO A 14 3.56 -25.09 -4.42
C PRO A 14 4.62 -24.02 -4.07
N ASN A 15 5.91 -24.38 -4.06
CA ASN A 15 7.00 -23.57 -3.49
C ASN A 15 7.45 -22.42 -4.42
N VAL A 16 6.51 -21.58 -4.86
CA VAL A 16 6.81 -20.35 -5.61
C VAL A 16 6.52 -19.15 -4.74
N THR A 17 7.58 -18.44 -4.38
CA THR A 17 7.55 -17.21 -3.59
C THR A 17 8.39 -16.12 -4.26
N GLY A 18 8.33 -14.91 -3.73
CA GLY A 18 9.13 -13.78 -4.18
C GLY A 18 8.90 -12.58 -3.28
N VAL A 19 9.64 -11.48 -3.50
CA VAL A 19 9.62 -10.29 -2.63
C VAL A 19 8.23 -9.68 -2.39
N TRP A 20 7.27 -9.96 -3.28
CA TRP A 20 5.88 -9.54 -3.14
C TRP A 20 5.20 -10.06 -1.87
N THR A 21 5.66 -11.21 -1.34
CA THR A 21 5.15 -11.79 -0.09
C THR A 21 5.51 -10.95 1.15
N LEU A 22 6.54 -10.11 1.07
CA LEU A 22 6.98 -9.27 2.17
C LEU A 22 6.21 -7.95 2.26
N CYS A 23 5.93 -7.31 1.11
CA CYS A 23 5.45 -5.92 1.10
C CYS A 23 3.99 -5.74 0.67
N VAL A 24 3.48 -6.58 -0.24
CA VAL A 24 2.14 -6.37 -0.83
C VAL A 24 1.17 -7.48 -0.41
N ARG A 25 1.61 -8.75 -0.37
CA ARG A 25 0.72 -9.88 -0.07
C ARG A 25 0.04 -9.78 1.31
N PRO A 26 0.74 -9.41 2.40
CA PRO A 26 0.09 -9.30 3.71
C PRO A 26 -1.00 -8.21 3.70
N LYS A 27 -0.71 -7.07 3.04
CA LYS A 27 -1.67 -5.98 2.84
C LYS A 27 -2.91 -6.42 2.05
N VAL A 28 -2.72 -7.15 0.94
CA VAL A 28 -3.83 -7.72 0.15
C VAL A 28 -4.71 -8.63 1.00
N LEU A 29 -4.09 -9.55 1.74
CA LEU A 29 -4.84 -10.51 2.57
C LEU A 29 -5.60 -9.80 3.68
N GLY A 30 -5.00 -8.80 4.33
CA GLY A 30 -5.68 -7.96 5.32
C GLY A 30 -6.91 -7.27 4.73
N TYR A 31 -6.77 -6.56 3.61
CA TYR A 31 -7.92 -5.91 2.95
C TYR A 31 -8.99 -6.92 2.53
N GLN A 32 -8.60 -8.07 1.99
CA GLN A 32 -9.56 -9.10 1.57
C GLN A 32 -10.31 -9.71 2.76
N ALA A 33 -9.60 -9.96 3.87
CA ALA A 33 -10.21 -10.49 5.08
C ALA A 33 -11.16 -9.48 5.75
N THR A 34 -10.86 -8.18 5.68
CA THR A 34 -11.67 -7.13 6.31
C THR A 34 -12.83 -6.65 5.42
N PHE A 35 -12.59 -6.44 4.12
CA PHE A 35 -13.52 -5.75 3.22
C PHE A 35 -13.94 -6.56 1.99
N GLY A 36 -13.42 -7.78 1.81
CA GLY A 36 -13.68 -8.59 0.62
C GLY A 36 -12.96 -8.10 -0.63
N THR A 37 -13.58 -8.23 -1.79
CA THR A 37 -13.02 -7.82 -3.08
C THR A 37 -13.66 -6.53 -3.59
N PRO A 38 -12.89 -5.56 -4.14
CA PRO A 38 -11.50 -5.67 -4.59
C PRO A 38 -10.43 -5.42 -3.50
N PRO A 39 -9.19 -5.94 -3.68
CA PRO A 39 -8.17 -6.00 -2.63
C PRO A 39 -7.51 -4.67 -2.24
N PHE A 40 -7.82 -3.57 -2.92
CA PHE A 40 -7.21 -2.27 -2.65
C PHE A 40 -8.22 -1.14 -2.83
N PRO A 41 -8.56 -0.39 -1.76
CA PRO A 41 -9.32 0.84 -1.90
C PRO A 41 -8.47 1.91 -2.58
N ARG A 42 -9.11 2.73 -3.43
CA ARG A 42 -8.55 4.02 -3.84
C ARG A 42 -8.81 5.00 -2.72
N ASN A 43 -7.75 5.42 -2.04
CA ASN A 43 -7.85 6.43 -0.99
C ASN A 43 -7.89 7.82 -1.62
N ASP A 44 -8.91 8.60 -1.28
CA ASP A 44 -9.04 10.00 -1.71
C ASP A 44 -8.36 10.94 -0.70
N PHE A 45 -7.03 10.99 -0.76
CA PHE A 45 -6.24 11.82 0.14
C PHE A 45 -6.50 13.31 -0.03
N LYS A 46 -6.89 13.75 -1.24
CA LYS A 46 -7.07 15.17 -1.56
C LYS A 46 -8.26 15.81 -0.81
N ASN A 47 -9.33 15.03 -0.60
CA ASN A 47 -10.55 15.49 0.06
C ASN A 47 -10.64 15.04 1.53
N ALA A 48 -9.59 14.41 2.08
CA ALA A 48 -9.57 13.98 3.46
C ALA A 48 -9.45 15.17 4.43
N ARG A 49 -10.24 15.19 5.50
CA ARG A 49 -10.12 16.17 6.61
C ARG A 49 -9.05 15.79 7.63
N LEU A 50 -8.73 14.50 7.70
CA LEU A 50 -7.68 13.93 8.53
C LEU A 50 -6.94 12.88 7.71
N ILE A 51 -5.61 12.95 7.72
CA ILE A 51 -4.73 12.00 7.06
C ILE A 51 -3.86 11.36 8.13
N VAL A 52 -3.82 10.02 8.14
CA VAL A 52 -2.95 9.26 9.05
C VAL A 52 -1.87 8.54 8.24
N LEU A 53 -0.62 8.88 8.50
CA LEU A 53 0.55 8.17 7.98
C LEU A 53 1.10 7.25 9.07
N TRP A 54 0.75 5.97 9.00
CA TRP A 54 1.20 4.97 9.97
C TRP A 54 2.22 4.03 9.36
N GLY A 55 3.45 4.04 9.88
CA GLY A 55 4.52 3.11 9.48
C GLY A 55 4.91 3.26 8.01
N THR A 56 4.75 4.46 7.45
CA THR A 56 5.03 4.78 6.06
C THR A 56 5.74 6.12 5.95
N ASN A 57 6.67 6.23 5.00
CA ASN A 57 7.40 7.47 4.71
C ASN A 57 7.31 7.77 3.20
N PRO A 58 6.21 8.40 2.72
CA PRO A 58 6.04 8.75 1.31
C PRO A 58 7.09 9.70 0.71
N PRO A 59 7.68 10.66 1.47
CA PRO A 59 8.75 11.51 0.94
C PRO A 59 9.98 10.74 0.46
N VAL A 60 10.34 9.65 1.13
CA VAL A 60 11.54 8.86 0.82
C VAL A 60 11.19 7.60 0.01
N THR A 61 10.11 6.93 0.37
CA THR A 61 9.68 5.69 -0.29
C THR A 61 8.76 6.03 -1.46
N LYS A 62 9.23 5.77 -2.69
CA LYS A 62 8.38 5.90 -3.88
C LYS A 62 7.32 4.80 -3.87
N ILE A 63 6.15 5.09 -3.33
CA ILE A 63 5.03 4.16 -3.35
C ILE A 63 4.48 4.12 -4.77
N HIS A 64 4.86 3.09 -5.53
CA HIS A 64 4.50 2.82 -6.93
C HIS A 64 3.00 2.88 -7.28
N ARG A 65 2.10 3.02 -6.30
CA ARG A 65 0.64 3.12 -6.51
C ARG A 65 0.06 4.48 -6.21
N TYR A 66 0.81 5.36 -5.55
CA TYR A 66 0.36 6.70 -5.21
C TYR A 66 1.42 7.71 -5.64
N PHE A 67 1.63 7.81 -6.95
CA PHE A 67 2.58 8.76 -7.54
C PHE A 67 2.30 10.22 -7.16
N ARG A 68 1.04 10.54 -6.86
CA ARG A 68 0.59 11.86 -6.43
C ARG A 68 0.41 12.00 -4.92
N LEU A 69 0.77 10.99 -4.12
CA LEU A 69 0.51 11.00 -2.67
C LEU A 69 1.04 12.27 -1.99
N PRO A 70 2.29 12.71 -2.23
CA PRO A 70 2.79 13.91 -1.57
C PRO A 70 2.02 15.17 -1.99
N GLN A 71 1.60 15.26 -3.25
CA GLN A 71 0.82 16.38 -3.78
C GLN A 71 -0.61 16.39 -3.22
N ASP A 72 -1.26 15.23 -3.14
CA ASP A 72 -2.62 15.09 -2.62
C ASP A 72 -2.67 15.42 -1.13
N ILE A 73 -1.71 14.92 -0.34
CA ILE A 73 -1.56 15.28 1.08
C ILE A 73 -1.35 16.79 1.23
N ARG A 74 -0.46 17.39 0.43
CA ARG A 74 -0.21 18.84 0.50
C ARG A 74 -1.45 19.66 0.11
N SER A 75 -2.19 19.22 -0.91
CA SER A 75 -3.45 19.85 -1.31
C SER A 75 -4.48 19.79 -0.18
N ALA A 76 -4.60 18.67 0.51
CA ALA A 76 -5.52 18.52 1.63
C ALA A 76 -5.13 19.40 2.83
N LEU A 77 -3.84 19.44 3.19
CA LEU A 77 -3.33 20.32 4.23
C LEU A 77 -3.60 21.80 3.93
N ASN A 78 -3.40 22.24 2.68
CA ASN A 78 -3.72 23.61 2.26
C ASN A 78 -5.23 23.94 2.36
N GLN A 79 -6.09 22.93 2.36
CA GLN A 79 -7.54 23.06 2.56
C GLN A 79 -7.96 22.92 4.04
N GLY A 80 -6.99 22.82 4.96
CA GLY A 80 -7.25 22.72 6.40
C GLY A 80 -7.37 21.28 6.94
N ALA A 81 -6.91 20.27 6.18
CA ALA A 81 -6.82 18.92 6.71
C ALA A 81 -5.75 18.81 7.81
N GLU A 82 -5.97 17.92 8.76
CA GLU A 82 -5.00 17.55 9.78
C GLU A 82 -4.15 16.35 9.32
N LEU A 83 -2.90 16.30 9.76
CA LEU A 83 -1.97 15.20 9.46
C LEU A 83 -1.40 14.62 10.74
N VAL A 84 -1.61 13.32 10.93
CA VAL A 84 -1.03 12.52 12.03
C VAL A 84 0.01 11.59 11.45
N VAL A 85 1.21 11.60 12.02
CA VAL A 85 2.31 10.69 11.64
C VAL A 85 2.63 9.77 12.80
N ILE A 86 2.54 8.46 12.57
CA ILE A 86 2.89 7.41 13.51
C ILE A 86 4.09 6.66 12.94
N ASP A 87 5.28 7.10 13.32
CA ASP A 87 6.56 6.49 12.97
C ASP A 87 7.47 6.53 14.21
N PRO A 88 8.19 5.44 14.56
CA PRO A 88 9.09 5.44 15.70
C PRO A 88 10.28 6.40 15.52
N ARG A 89 10.59 6.80 14.29
CA ARG A 89 11.63 7.79 14.00
C ARG A 89 11.01 9.18 14.04
N ARG A 90 11.74 10.14 14.61
CA ARG A 90 11.47 11.56 14.35
C ARG A 90 12.02 11.89 12.97
N GLN A 91 11.14 12.28 12.06
CA GLN A 91 11.44 12.67 10.68
C GLN A 91 11.07 14.13 10.48
#